data_AF-A0A3A4F877-F1
#
_entry.id   AF-A0A3A4F877-F1
#
_cell.length_a   1.000
_cell.length_b   1.000
_cell.length_c   1.000
_cell.angle_alpha   90.00
_cell.angle_beta   90.00
_cell.angle_gamma   90.00
#
_symmetry.space_group_name_H-M   'P 1'
#
loop_
_entity.id
_entity.type
_entity.pdbx_description
1 polymer ?
#
loop_
_entity_poly.entity_id
_entity_poly.type
_entity_poly.pdbx_seq_one_letter_code
_entity_poly.pdbx_strand_id
1 'polypeptide(L)' 'MSERHPEPGPGPEDSPGLDSGGSVRPGDTPPDAGTTDDQSHGAPPAKSPSGAKPLIIIGSIGVAILLLIFVGYIAGIIA' A
#
# COMPACT_ATOMS: atom_id res chain seq x y z
N MET A 1 46.40 41.93 -12.39
CA MET A 1 45.75 42.20 -11.10
C MET A 1 44.48 41.36 -11.04
N SER A 2 44.50 40.21 -10.37
CA SER A 2 43.29 39.50 -9.95
C SER A 2 43.43 39.29 -8.45
N GLU A 3 42.81 40.19 -7.69
CA GLU A 3 42.74 40.13 -6.23
C GLU A 3 41.92 38.90 -5.85
N ARG A 4 42.59 37.84 -5.42
CA ARG A 4 41.92 36.66 -4.84
C ARG A 4 41.48 37.05 -3.43
N HIS A 5 40.20 37.43 -3.29
CA HIS A 5 39.53 37.44 -2.01
C HIS A 5 39.70 36.06 -1.35
N PRO A 6 40.26 35.95 -0.13
CA PRO A 6 40.27 34.69 0.59
C PRO A 6 38.83 34.38 1.01
N GLU A 7 38.22 33.40 0.36
CA GLU A 7 36.93 32.82 0.79
C GLU A 7 37.11 32.23 2.20
N PRO A 8 36.25 32.57 3.18
CA PRO A 8 36.32 31.97 4.51
C PRO A 8 35.72 30.57 4.46
N GLY A 9 36.56 29.56 4.28
CA GLY A 9 36.18 28.15 4.33
C GLY A 9 37.39 27.22 4.19
N PRO A 10 37.29 25.94 4.63
CA PRO A 10 38.31 24.94 4.33
C PRO A 10 38.45 24.78 2.81
N GLY A 11 39.67 24.56 2.33
CA GLY A 11 39.91 24.31 0.91
C GLY A 11 39.17 23.04 0.43
N PRO A 12 38.94 22.88 -0.88
CA PRO A 12 38.38 21.64 -1.42
C PRO A 12 39.21 20.40 -1.03
N GLU A 13 40.53 20.54 -0.88
CA GLU A 13 41.45 19.53 -0.35
C GLU A 13 41.20 19.14 1.11
N ASP A 14 40.59 20.05 1.89
CA ASP A 14 40.31 19.89 3.31
C ASP A 14 38.86 19.43 3.57
N SER A 15 38.08 19.19 2.50
CA SER A 15 36.67 18.78 2.58
C SER A 15 36.53 17.26 2.38
N PRO A 16 36.23 16.48 3.44
CA PRO A 16 36.15 15.03 3.33
C PRO A 16 35.08 14.58 2.32
N GLY A 17 35.46 13.75 1.36
CA GLY A 17 34.52 13.18 0.36
C GLY A 17 34.33 14.02 -0.91
N LEU A 18 34.99 15.18 -1.04
CA LEU A 18 35.02 15.97 -2.27
C LEU A 18 36.34 15.74 -3.02
N ASP A 19 36.26 15.45 -4.32
CA ASP A 19 37.43 15.50 -5.18
C ASP A 19 37.86 16.96 -5.38
N SER A 20 39.11 17.18 -5.83
CA SER A 20 39.69 18.53 -6.00
C SER A 20 38.88 19.46 -6.93
N GLY A 21 37.97 18.90 -7.74
CA GLY A 21 37.02 19.62 -8.58
C GLY A 21 35.65 19.91 -7.96
N GLY A 22 35.45 19.62 -6.67
CA GLY A 22 34.17 19.81 -5.96
C GLY A 22 33.11 18.75 -6.26
N SER A 23 33.47 17.66 -6.94
CA SER A 23 32.58 16.53 -7.22
C SER A 23 32.70 15.44 -6.16
N VAL A 24 31.57 14.87 -5.76
CA VAL A 24 31.48 13.60 -5.01
C VAL A 24 31.51 12.43 -5.98
N ARG A 25 32.00 11.25 -5.57
CA ARG A 25 31.88 10.06 -6.42
C ARG A 25 30.40 9.65 -6.52
N PRO A 26 29.95 9.13 -7.68
CA PRO A 26 28.64 8.52 -7.79
C PRO A 26 28.46 7.44 -6.70
N GLY A 27 27.51 7.63 -5.79
CA GLY A 27 27.27 6.76 -4.63
C GLY A 27 27.68 7.34 -3.26
N ASP A 28 28.51 8.39 -3.21
CA ASP A 28 28.90 9.06 -1.95
C ASP A 28 27.84 10.07 -1.47
N THR A 29 26.96 10.55 -2.37
CA THR A 29 25.68 11.16 -1.98
C THR A 29 24.64 10.05 -1.92
N PRO A 30 23.97 9.84 -0.77
CA PRO A 30 22.83 8.94 -0.71
C PRO A 30 21.83 9.30 -1.82
N PRO A 31 21.25 8.32 -2.54
CA PRO A 31 20.12 8.62 -3.42
C PRO A 31 19.07 9.36 -2.58
N ASP A 32 18.46 10.41 -3.15
CA ASP A 32 17.52 11.29 -2.45
C ASP A 32 16.68 10.51 -1.43
N ALA A 33 16.91 10.80 -0.15
CA ALA A 33 16.17 10.19 0.95
C ALA A 33 14.71 10.63 0.86
N GLY A 34 13.91 9.88 0.10
CA GLY A 34 12.53 10.23 -0.20
C GLY A 34 11.90 9.51 -1.38
N THR A 35 12.58 8.59 -2.05
CA THR A 35 11.90 7.69 -2.99
C THR A 35 11.19 6.58 -2.21
N THR A 36 9.95 6.85 -1.81
CA THR A 36 8.96 5.79 -1.57
C THR A 36 8.55 5.20 -2.93
N ASP A 37 9.52 4.69 -3.70
CA ASP A 37 9.30 3.93 -4.93
C ASP A 37 9.29 2.43 -4.59
N ASP A 38 8.36 2.05 -3.71
CA ASP A 38 7.86 0.67 -3.65
C ASP A 38 6.38 0.64 -4.05
N GLN A 39 6.07 1.34 -5.14
CA GLN A 39 4.74 1.36 -5.77
C GLN A 39 4.74 0.68 -7.15
N SER A 40 5.85 0.07 -7.56
CA SER A 40 5.98 -0.63 -8.85
C SER A 40 5.44 -2.07 -8.83
N HIS A 41 5.18 -2.64 -7.65
CA HIS A 41 4.50 -3.92 -7.51
C HIS A 41 2.99 -3.68 -7.53
N GLY A 42 2.42 -3.76 -8.73
CA GLY A 42 1.00 -3.51 -8.98
C GLY A 42 0.09 -4.10 -7.90
N ALA A 43 -0.84 -3.28 -7.41
CA ALA A 43 -1.78 -3.69 -6.37
C ALA A 43 -2.43 -5.03 -6.75
N PRO A 44 -2.47 -6.02 -5.83
CA PRO A 44 -3.08 -7.31 -6.12
C PRO A 44 -4.53 -7.09 -6.57
N PRO A 45 -5.01 -7.86 -7.58
CA PRO A 45 -6.36 -7.69 -8.08
C PRO A 45 -7.35 -7.80 -6.93
N ALA A 46 -8.29 -6.84 -6.85
CA ALA A 46 -9.32 -6.81 -5.82
C ALA A 46 -10.01 -8.18 -5.75
N LYS A 47 -9.76 -8.91 -4.67
CA LYS A 47 -10.32 -10.25 -4.47
C LYS A 47 -11.83 -10.10 -4.38
N SER A 48 -12.57 -10.55 -5.40
CA SER A 48 -14.03 -10.56 -5.36
C SER A 48 -14.50 -11.29 -4.08
N PRO A 49 -15.44 -10.72 -3.32
CA PRO A 49 -15.94 -11.33 -2.09
C PRO A 49 -16.77 -12.57 -2.43
N SER A 50 -16.10 -13.69 -2.70
CA SER A 50 -16.73 -14.98 -3.02
C SER A 50 -17.45 -15.61 -1.83
N GLY A 51 -17.30 -15.05 -0.62
CA GLY A 51 -17.88 -15.56 0.62
C GLY A 51 -19.39 -15.35 0.78
N ALA A 52 -20.04 -14.54 -0.06
CA ALA A 52 -21.48 -14.28 0.06
C ALA A 52 -22.36 -15.44 -0.46
N LYS A 53 -21.85 -16.24 -1.41
CA LYS A 53 -22.61 -17.33 -2.03
C LYS A 53 -23.09 -18.40 -1.04
N PRO A 54 -22.25 -18.95 -0.14
CA PRO A 54 -22.70 -19.96 0.82
C PRO A 54 -23.74 -19.40 1.81
N LEU A 55 -23.59 -18.13 2.24
CA LEU A 55 -24.54 -17.49 3.16
C LEU A 55 -25.94 -17.34 2.54
N ILE A 56 -26.02 -16.99 1.26
CA ILE A 56 -27.29 -16.87 0.53
C ILE A 56 -27.99 -18.24 0.45
N ILE A 57 -27.23 -19.31 0.17
CA ILE A 57 -27.78 -20.67 0.07
C ILE A 57 -28.33 -21.11 1.43
N ILE A 58 -27.55 -20.98 2.50
CA ILE A 58 -27.97 -21.34 3.86
C ILE A 58 -29.20 -20.53 4.28
N GLY A 59 -29.20 -19.22 4.02
CA GLY A 59 -30.33 -18.35 4.29
C GLY A 59 -31.60 -18.77 3.56
N SER A 60 -31.50 -19.10 2.26
CA SER A 60 -32.65 -19.55 1.46
C SER A 60 -33.27 -20.85 1.99
N ILE A 61 -32.44 -21.81 2.41
CA ILE A 61 -32.89 -23.08 2.99
C ILE A 61 -33.61 -22.82 4.31
N GLY A 62 -33.06 -21.97 5.17
CA GLY A 62 -33.69 -21.58 6.44
C GLY A 62 -35.07 -20.94 6.24
N VAL A 63 -35.19 -20.02 5.28
CA VAL A 63 -36.47 -19.38 4.94
C VAL A 63 -37.48 -20.41 4.42
N ALA A 64 -37.06 -21.32 3.54
CA ALA A 64 -37.95 -22.36 3.01
C ALA A 64 -38.51 -23.27 4.11
N ILE A 65 -37.66 -23.70 5.05
CA ILE A 65 -38.09 -24.53 6.20
C ILE A 65 -39.08 -23.77 7.08
N LEU A 66 -38.80 -22.49 7.37
CA LEU A 66 -39.68 -21.65 8.19
C LEU A 66 -41.06 -21.51 7.56
N LEU A 67 -41.13 -21.31 6.24
CA LEU A 67 -42.39 -21.22 5.51
C LEU A 67 -43.20 -22.54 5.56
N LEU A 68 -42.54 -23.70 5.44
CA LEU A 68 -43.22 -24.99 5.56
C LEU A 68 -43.81 -25.19 6.95
N ILE A 69 -43.06 -24.86 8.01
CA ILE A 69 -43.56 -24.92 9.39
C ILE A 69 -44.75 -23.99 9.56
N PHE A 70 -44.65 -22.75 9.06
CA PHE A 70 -45.70 -21.75 9.16
C PHE A 70 -47.00 -22.18 8.48
N VAL A 71 -46.91 -22.69 7.25
CA VAL A 71 -48.07 -23.21 6.52
C VAL A 71 -48.68 -24.42 7.24
N GLY A 72 -47.85 -25.34 7.72
CA GLY A 72 -48.32 -26.49 8.50
C GLY A 72 -49.02 -26.08 9.80
N TYR A 73 -48.49 -25.08 10.50
CA TYR A 73 -49.08 -24.53 11.71
C TYR A 73 -50.47 -23.92 11.45
N ILE A 74 -50.60 -23.10 10.40
CA ILE A 74 -51.89 -22.53 9.99
C ILE A 74 -52.88 -23.64 9.61
N ALA A 75 -52.43 -24.61 8.78
CA ALA A 75 -53.28 -25.73 8.38
C ALA A 75 -53.78 -26.53 9.59
N GLY A 76 -52.91 -26.76 10.59
CA GLY A 76 -53.29 -27.44 11.83
C GLY A 76 -54.20 -26.63 12.76
N ILE A 77 -54.28 -25.31 12.59
CA ILE A 77 -55.27 -24.47 13.31
C ILE A 77 -56.62 -24.47 12.59
N ILE A 78 -56.61 -24.53 11.26
CA ILE A 78 -57.83 -24.44 10.44
C ILE A 78 -58.54 -25.80 10.33
N ALA A 79 -57.81 -26.91 10.40
CA ALA A 79 -58.34 -28.29 10.35
C ALA A 79 -58.88 -28.74 11.71
#